data_AF-A0A354X227-F1
#
_entry.id   AF-A0A354X227-F1
#
_cell.length_a   1.000
_cell.length_b   1.000
_cell.length_c   1.000
_cell.angle_alpha   90.00
_cell.angle_beta   90.00
_cell.angle_gamma   90.00
#
_symmetry.space_group_name_H-M   'P 1'
#
loop_
_entity.id
_entity.type
_entity.pdbx_description
1 polymer ?
#
loop_
_entity_poly.entity_id
_entity_poly.type
_entity_poly.pdbx_seq_one_letter_code
_entity_poly.pdbx_strand_id
1 'polypeptide(L)'
;SYKYYNELNSESYVVENPDAVEPAGKNAYTVFRYSENNLSAGTLYNGDAYSTCVLGFPIESVKEQAKRDELLKGILQAMGL
;
A
#
# COMPACT_ATOMS: atom_id res chain seq x y z
N SER A 1 -5.25 5.27 9.75
CA SER A 1 -3.95 5.33 9.05
C SER A 1 -3.11 4.13 9.46
N TYR A 2 -2.19 3.71 8.59
CA TYR A 2 -1.27 2.61 8.86
C TYR A 2 0.08 3.17 9.32
N LYS A 3 0.75 2.48 10.24
CA LYS A 3 2.11 2.80 10.66
C LYS A 3 3.04 1.70 10.18
N TYR A 4 4.16 2.08 9.59
CA TYR A 4 5.17 1.15 9.10
C TYR A 4 6.52 1.38 9.79
N TYR A 5 7.42 0.41 9.72
CA TYR A 5 8.78 0.53 10.24
C TYR A 5 9.61 1.45 9.34
N ASN A 6 9.76 2.71 9.75
CA ASN A 6 10.52 3.75 9.03
C ASN A 6 11.86 4.10 9.73
N GLU A 7 12.24 3.32 10.75
CA GLU A 7 13.49 3.47 11.51
C GLU A 7 14.13 2.08 11.72
N LEU A 8 15.45 2.04 11.85
CA LEU A 8 16.21 0.81 12.09
C LEU A 8 15.72 0.08 13.35
N ASN A 9 15.41 -1.19 13.18
CA ASN A 9 14.86 -2.05 14.23
C ASN A 9 15.22 -3.52 13.96
N SER A 10 14.96 -4.39 14.93
CA SER A 10 15.21 -5.84 14.84
C SER A 10 13.98 -6.66 14.43
N GLU A 11 12.84 -6.03 14.15
CA GLU A 11 11.55 -6.70 13.95
C GLU A 11 11.15 -6.83 12.47
N SER A 12 11.49 -5.84 11.63
CA SER A 12 11.09 -5.80 10.22
C SER A 12 12.05 -4.96 9.37
N TYR A 13 11.95 -5.12 8.06
CA TYR A 13 12.66 -4.28 7.10
C TYR A 13 12.26 -2.81 7.25
N VAL A 14 13.26 -1.93 7.19
CA VAL A 14 13.05 -0.48 7.24
C VAL A 14 12.61 0.03 5.87
N VAL A 15 11.56 0.83 5.85
CA VAL A 15 11.17 1.62 4.68
C VAL A 15 11.80 3.01 4.83
N GLU A 16 13.02 3.17 4.31
CA GLU A 16 13.80 4.42 4.47
C GLU A 16 13.35 5.52 3.51
N ASN A 17 13.02 5.15 2.27
CA ASN A 17 12.54 6.07 1.25
C ASN A 17 11.24 5.52 0.67
N PRO A 18 10.07 6.05 1.10
CA PRO A 18 8.81 5.69 0.49
C PRO A 18 8.80 6.12 -0.98
N ASP A 19 8.76 5.15 -1.90
CA ASP A 19 8.67 5.45 -3.33
C ASP A 19 7.23 5.81 -3.72
N ALA A 20 7.11 6.76 -4.64
CA ALA A 20 5.85 7.28 -5.13
C ALA A 20 5.47 6.56 -6.43
N VAL A 21 4.68 5.49 -6.31
CA VAL A 21 4.16 4.78 -7.47
C VAL A 21 2.88 5.48 -7.92
N GLU A 22 2.92 6.13 -9.08
CA GLU A 22 1.74 6.79 -9.66
C GLU A 22 1.01 5.86 -10.64
N PRO A 23 -0.34 5.88 -10.64
CA PRO A 23 -1.12 5.07 -11.55
C PRO A 23 -0.96 5.59 -12.99
N ALA A 24 -0.97 4.68 -13.96
CA ALA A 24 -0.94 5.02 -15.37
C ALA A 24 -2.06 4.28 -16.13
N GLY A 25 -2.67 4.97 -17.09
CA GLY A 25 -3.73 4.41 -17.93
C GLY A 25 -5.14 4.58 -17.33
N LYS A 26 -6.13 4.03 -18.04
CA LYS A 26 -7.54 4.07 -17.61
C LYS A 26 -7.77 3.03 -16.52
N ASN A 27 -8.66 3.34 -15.58
CA ASN A 27 -9.05 2.48 -14.45
C ASN A 27 -7.94 2.16 -13.45
N ALA A 28 -6.82 2.91 -13.48
CA ALA A 28 -5.80 2.90 -12.45
C ALA A 28 -5.91 4.15 -11.58
N TYR A 29 -5.80 4.01 -10.25
CA TYR A 29 -5.90 5.13 -9.31
C TYR A 29 -5.07 4.91 -8.05
N THR A 30 -4.68 6.00 -7.40
CA THR A 30 -4.03 5.98 -6.08
C THR A 30 -5.01 5.51 -5.02
N VAL A 31 -4.61 4.51 -4.22
CA VAL A 31 -5.42 3.96 -3.12
C VAL A 31 -4.88 4.30 -1.73
N PHE A 32 -3.59 4.66 -1.63
CA PHE A 32 -2.97 5.10 -0.38
C PHE A 32 -2.07 6.30 -0.63
N ARG A 33 -1.90 7.14 0.39
CA ARG A 33 -0.95 8.26 0.38
C ARG A 33 -0.12 8.26 1.65
N TYR A 34 1.17 8.58 1.54
CA TYR A 34 2.02 8.78 2.70
C TYR A 34 1.57 10.03 3.44
N SER A 35 1.42 9.93 4.77
CA SER A 35 0.96 11.04 5.60
C SER A 35 1.89 12.25 5.57
N GLU A 36 3.18 12.01 5.32
CA GLU A 36 4.26 12.98 5.47
C GLU A 36 4.36 13.93 4.27
N ASN A 37 4.09 13.42 3.06
CA ASN A 37 4.34 14.14 1.80
C ASN A 37 3.19 14.04 0.79
N ASN A 38 2.11 13.33 1.14
CA ASN A 38 0.92 13.12 0.30
C ASN A 38 1.18 12.41 -1.06
N LEU A 39 2.38 11.86 -1.26
CA LEU A 39 2.72 11.08 -2.44
C LEU A 39 1.98 9.74 -2.45
N SER A 40 1.75 9.18 -3.64
CA SER A 40 1.05 7.90 -3.80
C SER A 40 1.84 6.76 -3.15
N ALA A 41 1.25 6.16 -2.11
CA ALA A 41 1.81 5.01 -1.40
C ALA A 41 1.35 3.67 -1.98
N GLY A 42 0.46 3.71 -2.96
CA GLY A 42 0.01 2.52 -3.67
C GLY A 42 -1.03 2.83 -4.73
N THR A 43 -1.03 2.02 -5.77
CA THR A 43 -1.94 2.11 -6.91
C THR A 43 -2.79 0.85 -7.00
N LEU A 44 -4.00 1.02 -7.52
CA LEU A 44 -4.90 -0.07 -7.86
C LEU A 44 -5.34 0.11 -9.30
N TYR A 45 -5.15 -0.92 -10.11
CA TYR A 45 -5.82 -1.10 -11.38
C TYR A 45 -7.01 -2.02 -11.17
N ASN A 46 -8.19 -1.58 -11.62
CA ASN A 46 -9.43 -2.35 -11.55
C ASN A 46 -10.00 -2.54 -12.95
N GLY A 47 -9.69 -3.67 -13.57
CA GLY A 47 -10.12 -4.03 -14.92
C GLY A 47 -11.20 -5.11 -14.92
N ASP A 48 -11.85 -5.30 -16.06
CA ASP A 48 -12.97 -6.25 -16.19
C ASP A 48 -12.54 -7.71 -16.01
N ALA A 49 -11.31 -8.05 -16.43
CA ALA A 49 -10.78 -9.41 -16.38
C ALA A 49 -9.84 -9.67 -15.19
N TYR A 50 -9.20 -8.62 -14.67
CA TYR A 50 -8.28 -8.71 -13.55
C TYR A 50 -8.10 -7.36 -12.84
N SER A 51 -7.69 -7.45 -11.58
CA SER A 51 -7.31 -6.30 -10.76
C SER A 51 -5.89 -6.50 -10.23
N THR A 52 -5.18 -5.41 -10.02
CA THR A 52 -3.80 -5.45 -9.49
C THR A 52 -3.59 -4.28 -8.55
N CYS A 53 -3.04 -4.55 -7.37
CA CYS A 53 -2.60 -3.53 -6.43
C CYS A 53 -1.09 -3.58 -6.30
N VAL A 54 -0.45 -2.42 -6.42
CA VAL A 54 0.98 -2.23 -6.21
C VAL A 54 1.14 -1.27 -5.04
N LEU A 55 1.87 -1.68 -4.01
CA LEU A 55 2.18 -0.83 -2.86
C LEU A 55 3.62 -0.34 -2.96
N GLY A 56 3.86 0.91 -2.55
CA GLY A 56 5.20 1.50 -2.46
C GLY A 56 6.00 1.04 -1.23
N PHE A 57 5.45 0.11 -0.44
CA PHE A 57 6.07 -0.44 0.75
C PHE A 57 5.71 -1.93 0.94
N PRO A 58 6.55 -2.72 1.63
CA PRO A 58 6.25 -4.12 1.95
C PRO A 58 5.11 -4.22 2.96
N ILE A 59 4.14 -5.11 2.76
CA ILE A 59 2.97 -5.23 3.66
C ILE A 59 3.40 -5.62 5.07
N GLU A 60 4.44 -6.46 5.20
CA GLU A 60 5.03 -6.88 6.48
C GLU A 60 5.68 -5.73 7.26
N SER A 61 5.96 -4.59 6.61
CA SER A 61 6.48 -3.39 7.28
C SER A 61 5.41 -2.68 8.12
N VAL A 62 4.11 -2.98 7.93
CA VAL A 62 3.04 -2.45 8.78
C VAL A 62 3.11 -3.12 10.16
N LYS A 63 3.26 -2.32 11.22
CA LYS A 63 3.69 -2.79 12.54
C LYS A 63 2.77 -3.87 13.13
N GLU A 64 1.46 -3.60 13.18
CA GLU A 64 0.49 -4.47 13.84
C GLU A 64 -0.12 -5.49 12.88
N GLN A 65 -0.21 -6.77 13.29
CA GLN A 65 -0.86 -7.82 12.50
C GLN A 65 -2.31 -7.45 12.15
N ALA A 66 -3.09 -6.98 13.13
CA ALA A 66 -4.48 -6.58 12.89
C ALA A 66 -4.59 -5.46 11.83
N LYS A 67 -3.58 -4.59 11.73
CA LYS A 67 -3.51 -3.54 10.71
C LYS A 67 -3.10 -4.08 9.35
N ARG A 68 -2.25 -5.09 9.29
CA ARG A 68 -1.97 -5.83 8.05
C ARG A 68 -3.22 -6.54 7.53
N ASP A 69 -3.98 -7.18 8.41
CA ASP A 69 -5.22 -7.86 8.07
C ASP A 69 -6.29 -6.87 7.58
N GLU A 70 -6.44 -5.72 8.25
CA GLU A 70 -7.31 -4.63 7.83
C GLU A 70 -6.91 -4.09 6.44
N LEU A 71 -5.62 -3.85 6.21
CA LEU A 71 -5.08 -3.39 4.93
C LEU A 71 -5.38 -4.38 3.80
N LEU A 72 -5.01 -5.66 3.99
CA LEU A 72 -5.23 -6.70 3.00
C LEU A 72 -6.71 -6.90 2.70
N LYS A 73 -7.56 -6.92 3.72
CA LYS A 73 -9.02 -7.01 3.55
C LYS A 73 -9.55 -5.85 2.73
N GLY A 74 -9.12 -4.63 3.01
CA GLY A 74 -9.52 -3.44 2.24
C GLY A 74 -9.09 -3.52 0.77
N ILE A 75 -7.88 -4.00 0.50
CA ILE A 75 -7.39 -4.21 -0.88
C ILE A 75 -8.26 -5.24 -1.61
N LEU A 76 -8.53 -6.39 -0.99
CA LEU A 76 -9.37 -7.44 -1.58
C LEU A 76 -10.79 -6.95 -1.87
N GLN A 77 -11.40 -6.25 -0.92
CA GLN A 77 -12.73 -5.65 -1.11
C GLN A 77 -12.74 -4.63 -2.25
N ALA A 78 -11.70 -3.80 -2.37
CA ALA A 78 -11.58 -2.85 -3.49
C ALA A 78 -11.39 -3.54 -4.85
N MET A 79 -10.85 -4.78 -4.86
CA MET A 79 -10.78 -5.64 -6.04
C MET A 79 -12.08 -6.42 -6.31
N GLY A 80 -13.07 -6.36 -5.42
CA GLY A 80 -14.31 -7.14 -5.51
C GLY A 80 -14.19 -8.60 -5.04
N LEU A 81 -13.20 -8.90 -4.20
CA LEU A 81 -12.92 -10.21 -3.61
C LEU A 81 -13.35 -10.29 -2.13
#